data_AF-A0A380AT98-F1
#
_entry.id   AF-A0A380AT98-F1
#
_cell.length_a   1.000
_cell.length_b   1.000
_cell.length_c   1.000
_cell.angle_alpha   90.00
_cell.angle_beta   90.00
_cell.angle_gamma   90.00
#
_symmetry.space_group_name_H-M   'P 1'
#
loop_
_entity.id
_entity.type
_entity.pdbx_description
1 polymer ?
#
loop_
_entity_poly.entity_id
_entity_poly.type
_entity_poly.pdbx_seq_one_letter_code
_entity_poly.pdbx_strand_id
1 'polypeptide(L)' 'MLAGGLGADNCVDAAKLGCAGLDFNSGVESQPGIKDPARLAAVFQTLRAY' A
#
# COMPACT_ATOMS: atom_id res chain seq x y z
N MET A 1 0.33 -1.14 13.37
CA MET A 1 0.59 -1.31 11.92
C MET A 1 -0.45 -2.28 11.38
N LEU A 2 -1.04 -1.99 10.22
CA LEU A 2 -1.95 -2.89 9.50
C LEU A 2 -1.25 -3.47 8.28
N ALA A 3 -1.35 -4.78 8.08
CA ALA A 3 -0.72 -5.53 7.00
C ALA A 3 -1.71 -6.52 6.40
N GLY A 4 -1.35 -7.09 5.24
CA GLY A 4 -2.10 -8.17 4.58
C GLY A 4 -2.80 -7.72 3.31
N GLY A 5 -2.19 -8.00 2.16
CA GLY A 5 -2.80 -7.74 0.85
C GLY A 5 -3.01 -6.25 0.53
N LEU A 6 -2.32 -5.34 1.21
CA LEU A 6 -2.45 -3.90 0.97
C LEU A 6 -1.80 -3.49 -0.34
N GLY A 7 -2.50 -2.66 -1.11
CA GLY A 7 -2.12 -2.16 -2.43
C GLY A 7 -2.77 -0.82 -2.76
N ALA A 8 -2.57 -0.33 -3.98
CA ALA A 8 -3.07 0.99 -4.39
C ALA A 8 -4.60 1.10 -4.38
N ASP A 9 -5.28 -0.02 -4.58
CA ASP A 9 -6.73 -0.18 -4.63
C ASP A 9 -7.42 -0.09 -3.26
N ASN A 10 -6.75 -0.49 -2.18
CA ASN A 10 -7.35 -0.58 -0.85
C ASN A 10 -6.62 0.22 0.25
N CYS A 11 -5.50 0.88 -0.08
CA CYS A 11 -4.68 1.61 0.90
C CYS A 11 -5.41 2.76 1.62
N VAL A 12 -6.34 3.44 0.94
CA VAL A 12 -7.13 4.54 1.53
C VAL A 12 -8.08 4.02 2.60
N ASP A 13 -8.80 2.95 2.28
CA ASP A 13 -9.74 2.35 3.24
C ASP A 13 -9.00 1.73 4.42
N ALA A 14 -7.83 1.15 4.18
CA ALA A 14 -6.93 0.71 5.23
C ALA A 14 -6.43 1.86 6.12
N ALA A 15 -6.10 3.02 5.53
CA ALA A 15 -5.66 4.20 6.28
C ALA A 15 -6.77 4.77 7.20
N LYS A 16 -8.02 4.73 6.74
CA LYS A 16 -9.21 5.17 7.51
C LYS A 16 -9.42 4.40 8.81
N LEU A 17 -8.87 3.20 8.93
CA LEU A 17 -8.97 2.38 10.16
C LEU A 17 -8.19 2.97 11.34
N GLY A 18 -7.51 4.11 11.17
CA GLY A 18 -6.83 4.82 12.26
C GLY A 18 -5.57 4.12 12.74
N CYS A 19 -5.02 3.23 11.91
CA CYS A 19 -3.77 2.54 12.22
C CYS A 19 -2.59 3.51 12.13
N ALA A 20 -1.62 3.37 13.05
CA ALA A 20 -0.41 4.22 13.07
C ALA A 20 0.47 4.12 11.80
N GLY A 21 0.22 3.13 10.93
CA GLY A 21 0.94 2.93 9.69
C GLY A 21 0.42 1.70 8.95
N LEU A 22 0.62 1.69 7.63
CA LEU A 22 0.29 0.59 6.73
C LEU A 22 1.58 -0.12 6.29
N ASP A 23 1.53 -1.44 6.25
CA ASP A 23 2.64 -2.30 5.83
C ASP A 23 2.31 -2.97 4.49
N PHE A 24 3.09 -2.61 3.47
CA PHE A 24 2.90 -3.07 2.09
C PHE A 24 3.92 -4.14 1.75
N ASN A 25 3.43 -5.34 1.42
CA ASN A 25 4.28 -6.42 0.94
C ASN A 25 3.93 -6.82 -0.50
N SER A 26 3.14 -7.87 -0.71
CA SER A 26 2.83 -8.41 -2.04
C SER A 26 2.00 -7.48 -2.94
N GLY A 27 1.18 -6.59 -2.37
CA GLY A 27 0.36 -5.67 -3.18
C GLY A 27 1.14 -4.56 -3.89
N VAL A 28 2.44 -4.43 -3.61
CA VAL A 28 3.38 -3.53 -4.32
C VAL A 28 4.49 -4.29 -5.05
N GLU A 29 4.33 -5.59 -5.24
CA GLU A 29 5.28 -6.44 -5.97
C GLU A 29 4.83 -6.70 -7.41
N SER A 30 5.77 -6.80 -8.34
CA SER A 30 5.52 -7.30 -9.70
C SER A 30 5.60 -8.83 -9.74
N GLN A 31 6.45 -9.41 -8.91
CA GLN A 31 6.65 -10.85 -8.68
C GLN A 31 7.02 -11.07 -7.21
N PRO A 32 6.82 -12.26 -6.62
CA PRO A 32 7.17 -12.53 -5.23
C PRO A 32 8.60 -12.09 -4.89
N GLY A 33 8.73 -11.13 -3.96
CA GLY A 33 10.01 -10.56 -3.54
C GLY A 33 10.62 -9.47 -4.45
N ILE A 34 9.97 -9.13 -5.58
CA ILE A 34 10.39 -8.05 -6.49
C ILE A 34 9.39 -6.89 -6.40
N LYS A 35 9.81 -5.77 -5.80
CA LYS A 35 8.99 -4.56 -5.67
C LYS A 35 8.84 -3.86 -7.02
N ASP A 36 7.63 -3.36 -7.30
CA ASP A 36 7.31 -2.56 -8.48
C ASP A 36 7.33 -1.06 -8.12
N PRO A 37 8.27 -0.28 -8.67
CA PRO A 37 8.34 1.16 -8.41
C PRO A 37 7.06 1.91 -8.78
N ALA A 38 6.35 1.50 -9.83
CA ALA A 38 5.11 2.15 -10.25
C ALA A 38 3.98 1.92 -9.25
N ARG A 39 3.86 0.70 -8.70
CA ARG A 39 2.87 0.38 -7.66
C ARG A 39 3.16 1.10 -6.35
N LEU A 40 4.44 1.19 -5.97
CA LEU A 40 4.86 1.99 -4.81
C LEU A 40 4.48 3.46 -4.98
N ALA A 41 4.82 4.04 -6.14
CA ALA A 41 4.48 5.44 -6.44
C ALA A 41 2.96 5.66 -6.37
N ALA A 42 2.16 4.75 -6.93
CA ALA A 42 0.70 4.82 -6.87
C ALA A 42 0.20 4.79 -5.42
N VAL A 43 0.66 3.87 -4.58
CA VAL A 43 0.28 3.82 -3.15
C VAL A 43 0.62 5.12 -2.44
N PHE A 44 1.85 5.62 -2.59
CA PHE A 44 2.25 6.86 -1.91
C PHE A 44 1.51 8.09 -2.43
N GLN A 45 1.19 8.14 -3.72
CA GLN A 45 0.39 9.20 -4.29
C GLN A 45 -1.03 9.19 -3.71
N THR A 46 -1.67 8.01 -3.67
CA THR A 46 -3.01 7.85 -3.13
C THR A 46 -3.06 8.21 -1.64
N LEU A 47 -2.07 7.78 -0.85
CA LEU A 47 -2.00 8.10 0.58
C LEU A 47 -1.71 9.58 0.88
N ARG A 48 -1.04 10.31 -0.02
CA ARG A 48 -0.83 11.76 0.12
C ARG A 48 -2.02 12.60 -0.32
N ALA A 49 -2.87 12.06 -1.21
CA ALA A 49 -4.04 12.75 -1.75
C ALA A 49 -5.31 12.53 -0.92
N TYR A 50 -5.23 11.70 0.13
CA TYR A 50 -6.30 11.39 1.07
C TYR A 50 -6.15 12.19 2.36
#